data_AF-A0A7J2R2X9-F1
#
_entry.id   AF-A0A7J2R2X9-F1
#
_cell.length_a   1.000
_cell.length_b   1.000
_cell.length_c   1.000
_cell.angle_alpha   90.00
_cell.angle_beta   90.00
_cell.angle_gamma   90.00
#
_symmetry.space_group_name_H-M   'P 1'
#
loop_
_entity.id
_entity.type
_entity.pdbx_description
1 polymer ?
#
loop_
_entity_poly.entity_id
_entity_poly.type
_entity_poly.pdbx_seq_one_letter_code
_entity_poly.pdbx_strand_id
1 'polypeptide(L)'
;MNLDYRKLYLNKKGMTTFQVLAFVFFAFFIVVFLGIYTYGLVIFNTQMIELGAKIGMVGDVNFSQNYNDTMREAIEVQIDTADNMGVAILLGMMIVMMMVGFKASHSKRLWILMDLFIILIAFILSVYFASTFETFINTDPNLFTIYSTNLDDSSTFILNLPIYVPIAGFLIMILTYAVPRKQLNPITNEQEY
;
A
#
# COMPACT_ATOMS: atom_id res chain seq x y z
N MET A 1 -42.50 15.69 -12.14
CA MET A 1 -41.39 15.73 -11.16
C MET A 1 -40.28 14.84 -11.69
N ASN A 2 -39.41 15.39 -12.55
CA ASN A 2 -38.30 14.62 -13.14
C ASN A 2 -37.14 14.62 -12.14
N LEU A 3 -36.98 13.52 -11.42
CA LEU A 3 -35.78 13.26 -10.65
C LEU A 3 -34.64 13.04 -11.65
N ASP A 4 -33.75 14.02 -11.75
CA ASP A 4 -32.55 13.95 -12.57
C ASP A 4 -31.60 12.87 -12.01
N TYR A 5 -31.79 11.63 -12.45
CA TYR A 5 -31.04 10.44 -12.02
C TYR A 5 -29.51 10.58 -12.19
N ARG A 6 -29.05 11.53 -13.01
CA ARG A 6 -27.63 11.84 -13.22
C ARG A 6 -26.94 12.37 -11.97
N LYS A 7 -27.66 13.05 -11.07
CA LYS A 7 -27.09 13.57 -9.81
C LYS A 7 -26.94 12.52 -8.70
N LEU A 8 -27.68 11.41 -8.76
CA LEU A 8 -27.58 10.32 -7.79
C LEU A 8 -26.33 9.45 -8.01
N TYR A 9 -25.91 9.27 -9.27
CA TYR A 9 -24.73 8.47 -9.61
C TYR A 9 -23.38 9.16 -9.31
N LEU A 10 -23.38 10.45 -8.98
CA LEU A 10 -22.17 11.26 -8.75
C LEU A 10 -21.97 11.67 -7.29
N ASN A 11 -22.60 10.96 -6.35
CA ASN A 11 -22.38 11.19 -4.92
C ASN A 11 -21.05 10.55 -4.49
N LYS A 12 -19.92 11.17 -4.86
CA LYS A 12 -18.54 10.76 -4.47
C LYS A 12 -18.24 10.94 -2.97
N LYS A 13 -19.26 11.16 -2.14
CA LYS A 13 -19.14 11.72 -0.80
C LYS A 13 -18.66 10.74 0.28
N GLY A 14 -18.56 9.44 -0.02
CA GLY A 14 -17.92 8.45 0.86
C GLY A 14 -16.61 7.86 0.31
N MET A 15 -16.16 8.32 -0.86
CA MET A 15 -15.01 7.72 -1.55
C MET A 15 -13.71 7.95 -0.80
N THR A 16 -13.54 9.14 -0.23
CA THR A 16 -12.34 9.53 0.52
C THR A 16 -12.16 8.71 1.80
N THR A 17 -13.25 8.44 2.50
CA THR A 17 -13.21 7.72 3.77
C THR A 17 -13.03 6.22 3.56
N PHE A 18 -13.64 5.68 2.51
CA PHE A 18 -13.44 4.28 2.11
C PHE A 18 -11.98 3.99 1.70
N GLN A 19 -11.24 5.00 1.24
CA GLN A 19 -9.82 4.83 0.90
C GLN A 19 -8.97 4.46 2.11
N VAL A 20 -9.32 4.89 3.34
CA VAL A 20 -8.58 4.52 4.55
C VAL A 20 -8.71 3.01 4.81
N LEU A 21 -9.89 2.44 4.59
CA LEU A 21 -10.09 0.99 4.69
C LEU A 21 -9.34 0.24 3.59
N ALA A 22 -9.43 0.73 2.35
CA ALA A 22 -8.70 0.14 1.23
C ALA A 22 -7.19 0.18 1.46
N PHE A 23 -6.67 1.27 2.05
CA PHE A 23 -5.26 1.41 2.37
C PHE A 23 -4.76 0.33 3.32
N VAL A 24 -5.48 0.05 4.41
CA VAL A 24 -5.09 -1.02 5.35
C VAL A 24 -5.00 -2.36 4.62
N PHE A 25 -6.01 -2.68 3.82
CA PHE A 25 -6.06 -3.93 3.07
C PHE A 25 -4.94 -4.05 2.04
N PHE A 26 -4.74 -3.02 1.22
CA PHE A 26 -3.71 -3.03 0.18
C PHE A 26 -2.29 -2.96 0.75
N ALA A 27 -2.07 -2.20 1.83
CA ALA A 27 -0.78 -2.17 2.51
C ALA A 27 -0.38 -3.57 2.95
N PHE A 28 -1.28 -4.27 3.67
CA PHE A 28 -1.06 -5.65 4.07
C PHE A 28 -0.80 -6.56 2.87
N PHE A 29 -1.65 -6.50 1.84
CA PHE A 29 -1.52 -7.33 0.65
C PHE A 29 -0.18 -7.13 -0.08
N ILE A 30 0.26 -5.88 -0.25
CA ILE A 30 1.52 -5.54 -0.93
C ILE A 30 2.73 -6.09 -0.19
N VAL A 31 2.77 -5.93 1.14
CA VAL A 31 3.91 -6.44 1.94
C VAL A 31 3.92 -7.95 1.98
N VAL A 32 2.75 -8.59 2.10
CA VAL A 32 2.66 -10.05 1.99
C VAL A 32 3.12 -10.52 0.61
N PHE A 33 2.65 -9.89 -0.46
CA PHE A 33 3.06 -10.21 -1.82
C PHE A 33 4.56 -10.04 -2.05
N LEU A 34 5.16 -8.95 -1.56
CA LEU A 34 6.59 -8.70 -1.66
C LEU A 34 7.40 -9.77 -0.94
N GLY A 35 7.00 -10.19 0.26
CA GLY A 35 7.73 -11.26 0.96
C GLY A 35 7.63 -12.61 0.26
N ILE A 36 6.46 -12.96 -0.29
CA ILE A 36 6.32 -14.18 -1.11
C ILE A 36 7.22 -14.10 -2.36
N TYR A 37 7.26 -12.93 -3.00
CA TYR A 37 8.11 -12.68 -4.17
C TYR A 37 9.60 -12.82 -3.84
N THR A 38 10.07 -12.14 -2.80
CA THR A 38 11.47 -12.20 -2.34
C THR A 38 11.86 -13.60 -1.90
N TYR A 39 10.96 -14.31 -1.20
CA TYR A 39 11.16 -15.72 -0.83
C TYR A 39 11.34 -16.61 -2.08
N GLY A 40 10.51 -16.41 -3.11
CA GLY A 40 10.63 -17.12 -4.38
C GLY A 40 11.97 -16.87 -5.07
N LEU A 41 12.46 -15.62 -5.06
CA LEU A 41 13.77 -15.26 -5.60
C LEU A 41 14.92 -15.94 -4.85
N VAL A 42 14.85 -16.02 -3.52
CA VAL A 42 15.87 -16.70 -2.70
C VAL A 42 15.92 -18.19 -3.05
N ILE A 43 14.76 -18.87 -3.09
CA ILE A 43 14.71 -20.29 -3.48
C ILE A 43 15.27 -20.50 -4.88
N PHE A 44 14.85 -19.66 -5.83
CA PHE A 44 15.33 -19.75 -7.22
C PHE A 44 16.85 -19.60 -7.29
N ASN A 45 17.41 -18.63 -6.57
CA ASN A 45 18.85 -18.41 -6.52
C ASN A 45 19.59 -19.63 -5.96
N THR A 46 19.11 -20.20 -4.85
CA THR A 46 19.68 -21.41 -4.25
C THR A 46 19.67 -22.58 -5.23
N GLN A 47 18.54 -22.83 -5.90
CA GLN A 47 18.40 -23.94 -6.85
C GLN A 47 19.32 -23.77 -8.07
N MET A 48 19.50 -22.54 -8.56
CA MET A 48 20.38 -22.26 -9.70
C MET A 48 21.86 -22.41 -9.34
N ILE A 49 22.27 -22.01 -8.14
CA ILE A 49 23.63 -22.25 -7.63
C ILE A 49 23.90 -23.75 -7.53
N GLU A 50 22.97 -24.52 -6.97
CA GLU A 50 23.08 -25.98 -6.89
C GLU A 50 23.12 -26.63 -8.27
N LEU A 51 22.30 -26.15 -9.21
CA LEU A 51 22.29 -26.65 -10.59
C LEU A 51 23.60 -26.33 -11.30
N GLY A 52 24.14 -25.12 -11.12
CA GLY A 52 25.43 -24.73 -11.69
C GLY A 52 26.58 -25.55 -11.14
N ALA A 53 26.54 -25.92 -9.86
CA ALA A 53 27.50 -26.84 -9.26
C ALA A 53 27.39 -28.28 -9.83
N LYS A 54 26.18 -28.72 -10.18
CA LYS A 54 25.94 -30.06 -10.77
C LYS A 54 26.29 -30.14 -12.26
N ILE A 55 25.98 -29.10 -13.03
CA ILE A 55 26.23 -29.04 -14.47
C ILE A 55 27.72 -28.75 -14.76
N GLY A 56 28.33 -27.84 -13.99
CA GLY A 56 29.73 -27.45 -14.19
C GLY A 56 29.98 -26.80 -15.56
N MET A 57 30.76 -27.47 -16.40
CA MET A 57 31.08 -27.02 -17.77
C MET A 57 30.17 -27.70 -18.80
N VAL A 58 29.53 -26.91 -19.65
CA VAL A 58 28.84 -27.39 -20.85
C VAL A 58 29.60 -26.88 -22.07
N GLY A 59 30.44 -27.72 -22.65
CA GLY A 59 31.41 -27.29 -23.65
C GLY A 59 32.45 -26.33 -23.04
N ASP A 60 32.70 -25.19 -23.68
CA ASP A 60 33.63 -24.16 -23.20
C ASP A 60 32.99 -23.14 -22.22
N VAL A 61 31.68 -23.27 -21.95
CA VAL A 61 30.96 -22.33 -21.08
C VAL A 61 30.81 -22.92 -19.69
N ASN A 62 31.39 -22.23 -18.70
CA ASN A 62 31.17 -22.52 -17.29
C ASN A 62 29.82 -21.92 -16.86
N PHE A 63 28.80 -22.78 -16.73
CA PHE A 63 27.45 -22.34 -16.40
C PHE A 63 27.38 -21.67 -15.03
N SER A 64 28.14 -22.18 -14.06
CA SER A 64 28.21 -21.60 -12.71
C SER A 64 28.75 -20.17 -12.74
N GLN A 65 29.83 -19.94 -13.50
CA GLN A 65 30.41 -18.62 -13.65
C GLN A 65 29.46 -17.66 -14.38
N ASN A 66 28.89 -18.08 -15.51
CA ASN A 66 27.96 -17.23 -16.27
C ASN A 66 26.69 -16.88 -15.47
N TYR A 67 26.19 -17.81 -14.65
CA TYR A 67 25.06 -17.54 -13.75
C TYR A 67 25.43 -16.53 -12.66
N ASN A 68 26.59 -16.71 -12.01
CA ASN A 68 27.06 -15.81 -10.96
C ASN A 68 27.29 -14.38 -11.48
N ASP A 69 27.85 -14.24 -12.68
CA ASP A 69 28.20 -12.95 -13.27
C ASP A 69 26.99 -12.20 -13.88
N THR A 70 25.81 -12.84 -13.97
CA THR A 70 24.64 -12.22 -14.63
C THR A 70 23.37 -12.32 -13.79
N MET A 71 22.78 -13.51 -13.73
CA MET A 71 21.47 -13.70 -13.09
C MET A 71 21.55 -13.55 -11.57
N ARG A 72 22.63 -14.00 -10.94
CA ARG A 72 22.79 -13.87 -9.50
C ARG A 72 22.86 -12.40 -9.07
N GLU A 73 23.69 -11.60 -9.73
CA GLU A 73 23.79 -10.16 -9.45
C GLU A 73 22.43 -9.48 -9.64
N ALA A 74 21.70 -9.80 -10.71
CA ALA A 74 20.35 -9.27 -10.92
C ALA A 74 19.36 -9.66 -9.81
N ILE A 75 19.42 -10.88 -9.29
CA ILE A 75 18.57 -11.35 -8.19
C ILE A 75 18.95 -10.68 -6.88
N GLU A 76 20.24 -10.60 -6.55
CA GLU A 76 20.72 -9.94 -5.33
C GLU A 76 20.29 -8.46 -5.30
N VAL A 77 20.45 -7.73 -6.41
CA VAL A 77 19.96 -6.35 -6.53
C VAL A 77 18.44 -6.25 -6.33
N GLN A 78 17.66 -7.20 -6.84
CA GLN A 78 16.21 -7.20 -6.63
C GLN A 78 15.82 -7.47 -5.18
N ILE A 79 16.51 -8.40 -4.51
CA ILE A 79 16.30 -8.69 -3.09
C ILE A 79 16.63 -7.45 -2.25
N ASP A 80 17.75 -6.79 -2.52
CA ASP A 80 18.21 -5.61 -1.78
C ASP A 80 17.32 -4.37 -2.02
N THR A 81 16.67 -4.29 -3.18
CA THR A 81 15.75 -3.18 -3.50
C THR A 81 14.30 -3.43 -3.13
N ALA A 82 13.92 -4.67 -2.81
CA ALA A 82 12.54 -5.05 -2.52
C ALA A 82 11.94 -4.25 -1.35
N ASP A 83 12.71 -4.02 -0.28
CA ASP A 83 12.22 -3.26 0.88
C ASP A 83 11.97 -1.80 0.54
N ASN A 84 12.95 -1.16 -0.12
CA ASN A 84 12.84 0.21 -0.60
C ASN A 84 11.63 0.38 -1.54
N MET A 85 11.38 -0.59 -2.41
CA MET A 85 10.19 -0.61 -3.27
C MET A 85 8.91 -0.72 -2.46
N GLY A 86 8.87 -1.59 -1.46
CA GLY A 86 7.72 -1.76 -0.56
C GLY A 86 7.37 -0.47 0.17
N VAL A 87 8.34 0.14 0.85
CA VAL A 87 8.17 1.42 1.55
C VAL A 87 7.77 2.54 0.59
N ALA A 88 8.39 2.63 -0.59
CA ALA A 88 8.06 3.65 -1.59
C ALA A 88 6.60 3.52 -2.07
N ILE A 89 6.11 2.30 -2.30
CA ILE A 89 4.72 2.05 -2.68
C ILE A 89 3.77 2.43 -1.53
N LEU A 90 4.07 2.02 -0.29
CA LEU A 90 3.26 2.31 0.88
C LEU A 90 3.13 3.83 1.15
N LEU A 91 4.25 4.55 1.09
CA LEU A 91 4.26 6.01 1.20
C LEU A 91 3.54 6.67 0.01
N GLY A 92 3.74 6.15 -1.20
CA GLY A 92 3.03 6.60 -2.39
C GLY A 92 1.52 6.51 -2.25
N MET A 93 1.02 5.41 -1.66
CA MET A 93 -0.40 5.25 -1.35
C MET A 93 -0.91 6.30 -0.38
N MET A 94 -0.17 6.59 0.70
CA MET A 94 -0.54 7.64 1.65
C MET A 94 -0.63 9.02 0.96
N ILE A 95 0.32 9.34 0.09
CA ILE A 95 0.32 10.60 -0.67
C ILE A 95 -0.90 10.69 -1.59
N VAL A 96 -1.19 9.63 -2.34
CA VAL A 96 -2.36 9.59 -3.23
C VAL A 96 -3.66 9.79 -2.45
N MET A 97 -3.80 9.17 -1.28
CA MET A 97 -4.97 9.37 -0.42
C MET A 97 -5.10 10.82 0.06
N MET A 98 -4.00 11.45 0.47
CA MET A 98 -4.00 12.87 0.86
C MET A 98 -4.41 13.76 -0.32
N MET A 99 -3.92 13.48 -1.54
CA MET A 99 -4.31 14.22 -2.74
C MET A 99 -5.80 14.07 -3.07
N VAL A 100 -6.37 12.87 -2.88
CA VAL A 100 -7.81 12.65 -3.07
C VAL A 100 -8.62 13.36 -1.99
N GLY A 101 -8.17 13.30 -0.73
CA GLY A 101 -8.74 14.06 0.39
C GLY A 101 -8.82 15.54 0.11
N PHE A 102 -7.72 16.12 -0.38
CA PHE A 102 -7.68 17.53 -0.75
C PHE A 102 -8.72 17.90 -1.83
N LYS A 103 -8.99 17.01 -2.79
CA LYS A 103 -10.01 17.26 -3.84
C LYS A 103 -11.45 17.12 -3.33
N ALA A 104 -11.67 16.31 -2.29
CA ALA A 104 -12.98 15.98 -1.77
C ALA A 104 -13.46 17.01 -0.73
N SER A 105 -13.70 18.27 -1.10
CA SER A 105 -14.18 19.28 -0.14
C SER A 105 -15.63 19.03 0.28
N HIS A 106 -15.87 18.85 1.58
CA HIS A 106 -17.19 18.65 2.18
C HIS A 106 -17.48 19.69 3.26
N SER A 107 -18.58 20.43 3.12
CA SER A 107 -18.92 21.52 4.05
C SER A 107 -19.84 21.09 5.21
N LYS A 108 -20.36 19.85 5.22
CA LYS A 108 -21.38 19.43 6.18
C LYS A 108 -20.77 18.71 7.39
N ARG A 109 -21.00 19.26 8.60
CA ARG A 109 -20.49 18.75 9.90
C ARG A 109 -20.80 17.27 10.17
N LEU A 110 -21.91 16.72 9.65
CA LEU A 110 -22.28 15.32 9.84
C LEU A 110 -21.27 14.32 9.22
N TRP A 111 -20.54 14.72 8.17
CA TRP A 111 -19.57 13.83 7.52
C TRP A 111 -18.31 13.63 8.36
N ILE A 112 -17.93 14.61 9.20
CA ILE A 112 -16.79 14.49 10.12
C ILE A 112 -17.01 13.35 11.14
N LEU A 113 -18.22 13.24 11.68
CA LEU A 113 -18.59 12.16 12.61
C LEU A 113 -18.52 10.78 11.95
N MET A 114 -18.97 10.69 10.69
CA MET A 114 -18.89 9.45 9.92
C MET A 114 -17.45 9.07 9.59
N ASP A 115 -16.61 10.06 9.27
CA ASP A 115 -15.19 9.85 8.99
C ASP A 115 -14.44 9.33 10.23
N LEU A 116 -14.73 9.91 11.39
CA LEU A 116 -14.17 9.44 12.67
C LEU A 116 -14.57 7.99 12.97
N PHE A 117 -15.83 7.62 12.71
CA PHE A 117 -16.30 6.25 12.89
C PHE A 117 -15.59 5.27 11.94
N ILE A 118 -15.35 5.66 10.68
CA ILE A 118 -14.63 4.81 9.71
C ILE A 118 -13.15 4.69 10.08
N ILE A 119 -12.51 5.76 10.56
CA ILE A 119 -11.12 5.69 11.06
C ILE A 119 -11.02 4.73 12.24
N LEU A 120 -12.01 4.72 13.14
CA LEU A 120 -12.06 3.77 14.25
C LEU A 120 -12.15 2.31 13.75
N ILE A 121 -13.00 2.04 12.75
CA ILE A 121 -13.09 0.71 12.12
C ILE A 121 -11.75 0.33 11.46
N ALA A 122 -11.15 1.26 10.72
CA ALA A 122 -9.86 1.04 10.06
C ALA A 122 -8.75 0.77 11.08
N PHE A 123 -8.77 1.43 12.23
CA PHE A 123 -7.86 1.17 13.34
C PHE A 123 -8.02 -0.26 13.88
N ILE A 124 -9.26 -0.71 14.16
CA ILE A 124 -9.50 -2.09 14.61
C ILE A 124 -8.99 -3.10 13.59
N LEU A 125 -9.26 -2.88 12.30
CA LEU A 125 -8.75 -3.74 11.22
C LEU A 125 -7.22 -3.73 11.16
N SER A 126 -6.59 -2.57 11.33
CA SER A 126 -5.13 -2.45 11.31
C SER A 126 -4.46 -3.24 12.44
N VAL A 127 -5.05 -3.27 13.63
CA VAL A 127 -4.58 -4.09 14.76
C VAL A 127 -4.70 -5.57 14.42
N TYR A 128 -5.83 -5.97 13.84
CA TYR A 128 -6.04 -7.35 13.40
C TYR A 128 -5.01 -7.77 12.33
N PHE A 129 -4.73 -6.92 11.34
CA PHE A 129 -3.74 -7.22 10.30
C PHE A 129 -2.31 -7.26 10.85
N ALA A 130 -1.93 -6.35 11.75
CA ALA A 130 -0.61 -6.37 12.39
C ALA A 130 -0.39 -7.68 13.17
N SER A 131 -1.37 -8.10 13.97
CA SER A 131 -1.29 -9.37 14.72
C SER A 131 -1.30 -10.61 13.82
N THR A 132 -2.10 -10.58 12.75
CA THR A 132 -2.12 -11.66 11.75
C THR A 132 -0.78 -11.75 11.02
N PHE A 133 -0.19 -10.61 10.67
CA PHE A 133 1.13 -10.53 10.06
C PHE A 133 2.21 -11.10 10.97
N GLU A 134 2.23 -10.69 12.24
CA GLU A 134 3.16 -11.23 13.24
C GLU A 134 3.03 -12.75 13.38
N THR A 135 1.81 -13.28 13.40
CA THR A 135 1.59 -14.73 13.44
C THR A 135 2.12 -15.41 12.17
N PHE A 136 1.88 -14.80 11.01
CA PHE A 136 2.30 -15.32 9.72
C PHE A 136 3.83 -15.39 9.58
N ILE A 137 4.55 -14.31 9.90
CA ILE A 137 6.03 -14.29 9.78
C ILE A 137 6.70 -15.29 10.74
N ASN A 138 6.07 -15.59 11.88
CA ASN A 138 6.59 -16.54 12.86
C ASN A 138 6.22 -18.01 12.55
N THR A 139 5.47 -18.28 11.48
CA THR A 139 5.05 -19.65 11.12
C THR A 139 6.20 -20.47 10.50
N ASP A 140 7.11 -19.82 9.77
CA ASP A 140 8.27 -20.46 9.12
C ASP A 140 9.53 -19.62 9.36
N PRO A 141 10.64 -20.21 9.84
CA PRO A 141 11.91 -19.50 10.02
C PRO A 141 12.41 -18.77 8.76
N ASN A 142 12.16 -19.31 7.57
CA ASN A 142 12.56 -18.65 6.33
C ASN A 142 11.73 -17.40 6.07
N LEU A 143 10.42 -17.46 6.31
CA LEU A 143 9.56 -16.27 6.21
C LEU A 143 10.00 -15.22 7.21
N PHE A 144 10.29 -15.63 8.45
CA PHE A 144 10.83 -14.73 9.45
C PHE A 144 12.10 -14.02 8.97
N THR A 145 13.08 -14.75 8.40
CA THR A 145 14.30 -14.15 7.85
C THR A 145 14.00 -13.16 6.72
N ILE A 146 13.14 -13.53 5.77
CA ILE A 146 12.79 -12.64 4.66
C ILE A 146 12.18 -11.33 5.17
N TYR A 147 11.22 -11.40 6.10
CA TYR A 147 10.53 -10.22 6.61
C TYR A 147 11.37 -9.41 7.61
N SER A 148 12.26 -10.03 8.38
CA SER A 148 13.12 -9.33 9.35
C SER A 148 14.42 -8.80 8.78
N THR A 149 14.90 -9.37 7.66
CA THR A 149 16.22 -9.05 7.11
C THR A 149 16.14 -8.41 5.73
N ASN A 150 15.27 -8.92 4.85
CA ASN A 150 15.16 -8.43 3.47
C ASN A 150 14.03 -7.42 3.28
N LEU A 151 13.09 -7.33 4.22
CA LEU A 151 11.91 -6.46 4.17
C LEU A 151 11.65 -5.81 5.54
N ASP A 152 12.70 -5.42 6.25
CA ASP A 152 12.61 -4.94 7.64
C ASP A 152 11.73 -3.68 7.75
N ASP A 153 11.94 -2.69 6.88
CA ASP A 153 11.20 -1.43 6.92
C ASP A 153 9.73 -1.64 6.53
N SER A 154 9.48 -2.44 5.48
CA SER A 154 8.14 -2.79 5.04
C SER A 154 7.36 -3.59 6.10
N SER A 155 8.03 -4.52 6.78
CA SER A 155 7.45 -5.31 7.88
C SER A 155 7.16 -4.44 9.08
N THR A 156 8.11 -3.58 9.45
CA THR A 156 7.94 -2.57 10.51
C THR A 156 6.77 -1.65 10.20
N PHE A 157 6.55 -1.29 8.93
CA PHE A 157 5.40 -0.50 8.53
C PHE A 157 4.06 -1.21 8.83
N ILE A 158 3.95 -2.50 8.50
CA ILE A 158 2.73 -3.30 8.74
C ILE A 158 2.48 -3.49 10.23
N LEU A 159 3.52 -3.79 11.01
CA LEU A 159 3.40 -3.92 12.46
C LEU A 159 2.97 -2.60 13.12
N ASN A 160 3.36 -1.47 12.54
CA ASN A 160 2.97 -0.13 12.99
C ASN A 160 1.76 0.47 12.25
N LEU A 161 1.04 -0.31 11.43
CA LEU A 161 -0.21 0.14 10.79
C LEU A 161 -1.21 0.76 11.79
N PRO A 162 -1.41 0.23 13.02
CA PRO A 162 -2.29 0.84 14.02
C PRO A 162 -1.93 2.27 14.39
N ILE A 163 -0.67 2.66 14.22
CA ILE A 163 -0.19 4.03 14.47
C ILE A 163 -0.39 4.88 13.21
N TYR A 164 0.00 4.38 12.04
CA TYR A 164 -0.04 5.14 10.79
C TYR A 164 -1.46 5.41 10.29
N VAL A 165 -2.38 4.46 10.46
CA VAL A 165 -3.79 4.57 10.00
C VAL A 165 -4.53 5.76 10.62
N PRO A 166 -4.56 5.94 11.96
CA PRO A 166 -5.20 7.11 12.55
C PRO A 166 -4.49 8.40 12.16
N ILE A 167 -3.16 8.44 12.08
CA ILE A 167 -2.40 9.62 11.62
C ILE A 167 -2.83 10.02 10.20
N ALA A 168 -2.82 9.07 9.26
CA ALA A 168 -3.25 9.31 7.88
C ALA A 168 -4.72 9.74 7.81
N GLY A 169 -5.60 9.07 8.57
CA GLY A 169 -7.02 9.40 8.66
C GLY A 169 -7.26 10.82 9.15
N PHE A 170 -6.59 11.25 10.22
CA PHE A 170 -6.69 12.61 10.75
C PHE A 170 -6.13 13.64 9.77
N LEU A 171 -5.00 13.37 9.11
CA LEU A 171 -4.44 14.27 8.09
C LEU A 171 -5.41 14.46 6.93
N ILE A 172 -6.02 13.38 6.43
CA ILE A 172 -7.02 13.43 5.35
C ILE A 172 -8.24 14.23 5.81
N MET A 173 -8.71 14.01 7.03
CA MET A 173 -9.84 14.76 7.60
C MET A 173 -9.51 16.26 7.67
N ILE A 174 -8.34 16.64 8.20
CA ILE A 174 -7.90 18.04 8.24
C ILE A 174 -7.87 18.63 6.82
N LEU A 175 -7.24 17.95 5.86
CA LEU A 175 -7.16 18.44 4.47
C LEU A 175 -8.54 18.56 3.80
N THR A 176 -9.47 17.68 4.14
CA THR A 176 -10.81 17.64 3.57
C THR A 176 -11.70 18.79 4.08
N TYR A 177 -11.60 19.12 5.39
CA TYR A 177 -12.50 20.07 6.04
C TYR A 177 -11.88 21.44 6.35
N ALA A 178 -10.56 21.54 6.49
CA ALA A 178 -9.89 22.81 6.86
C ALA A 178 -9.72 23.78 5.69
N VAL A 179 -9.85 23.32 4.44
CA VAL A 179 -9.70 24.16 3.24
C VAL A 179 -11.08 24.59 2.72
N PRO A 180 -11.56 25.81 3.06
CA PRO A 180 -12.84 26.31 2.57
C PRO A 180 -12.74 26.59 1.07
N ARG A 181 -13.32 25.71 0.25
CA ARG A 181 -13.50 26.00 -1.18
C ARG A 181 -14.73 26.89 -1.35
N LYS A 182 -14.53 28.11 -1.86
CA LYS A 182 -15.65 28.96 -2.30
C LYS A 182 -16.46 28.17 -3.32
N GLN A 183 -17.69 27.79 -2.96
CA GLN A 183 -18.64 27.28 -3.92
C GLN A 183 -18.95 28.44 -4.87
N LEU A 184 -18.44 28.37 -6.10
CA LEU A 184 -18.93 29.23 -7.18
C LEU A 184 -20.40 28.85 -7.37
N ASN A 185 -21.31 29.63 -6.79
CA ASN A 185 -22.74 29.51 -7.01
C ASN A 185 -23.00 29.74 -8.50
N PRO A 186 -23.49 28.75 -9.27
CA PRO A 186 -23.91 28.99 -10.64
C PRO A 186 -25.34 29.51 -10.64
N ILE A 187 -25.57 30.71 -10.10
CA ILE A 187 -26.82 31.44 -10.31
C ILE A 187 -26.52 32.94 -10.32
N THR A 188 -26.31 33.49 -11.51
CA THR A 188 -26.75 34.84 -11.93
C THR A 188 -26.42 34.97 -13.42
N ASN A 189 -27.23 34.37 -14.28
CA ASN A 189 -27.31 34.68 -15.72
C ASN A 189 -28.68 34.22 -16.28
N GLU A 190 -29.77 34.45 -15.54
CA GLU A 190 -31.13 34.36 -16.08
C GLU A 190 -32.02 35.40 -15.37
N GLN A 191 -31.55 36.64 -15.27
CA GLN A 191 -32.39 37.81 -15.05
C GLN A 191 -31.79 39.01 -15.76
N GLU A 192 -31.71 38.96 -17.08
CA GLU A 192 -31.65 40.18 -17.89
C GLU A 192 -32.55 40.01 -19.13
N TYR A 193 -33.74 40.63 -19.00
CA TYR A 193 -34.70 41.12 -20.00
C TYR A 193 -35.39 40.17 -20.97
#